data_AF-A0A355EZX5-F1
#
_entry.id   AF-A0A355EZX5-F1
#
_cell.length_a   1.000
_cell.length_b   1.000
_cell.length_c   1.000
_cell.angle_alpha   90.00
_cell.angle_beta   90.00
_cell.angle_gamma   90.00
#
_symmetry.space_group_name_H-M   'P 1'
#
loop_
_entity.id
_entity.type
_entity.pdbx_description
1 polymer ?
#
loop_
_entity_poly.entity_id
_entity_poly.type
_entity_poly.pdbx_seq_one_letter_code
_entity_poly.pdbx_strand_id
1 'polypeptide(L)'
;MRTHPDGSTPSTPVSTNAFTAEYLVLLENRDEPITGAEADAAGPWHLEPDPATGWAVLRQGESVEKGSTPSATFGKKDAARLIAAVLPSTGKPPRYRLGKDPDAVGYPVIADNQIVGHFLYFNEDLLAALNVVDCLIAAPHNLAWLLDAAGGLALDHAGKIALERAQP
;
A
#
# COMPACT_ATOMS: atom_id res chain seq x y z
N MET A 1 16.73 -58.25 -6.02
CA MET A 1 17.09 -57.30 -7.10
C MET A 1 16.03 -56.22 -7.09
N ARG A 2 16.35 -55.05 -6.54
CA ARG A 2 15.44 -53.89 -6.38
C ARG A 2 15.56 -52.99 -7.60
N THR A 3 14.44 -52.51 -8.14
CA THR A 3 14.38 -51.30 -8.97
C THR A 3 13.06 -50.58 -8.70
N HIS A 4 13.12 -49.51 -7.92
CA HIS A 4 12.12 -48.44 -7.91
C HIS A 4 12.47 -47.49 -9.06
N PRO A 5 11.53 -47.04 -9.90
CA PRO A 5 11.72 -45.83 -10.66
C PRO A 5 11.32 -44.64 -9.78
N ASP A 6 12.30 -43.81 -9.44
CA ASP A 6 12.09 -42.47 -8.89
C ASP A 6 11.26 -41.67 -9.90
N GLY A 7 9.99 -41.42 -9.56
CA GLY A 7 9.17 -40.41 -10.20
C GLY A 7 9.59 -39.05 -9.69
N SER A 8 10.56 -38.41 -10.34
CA SER A 8 10.84 -36.99 -10.12
C SER A 8 9.65 -36.17 -10.59
N THR A 9 8.79 -35.76 -9.67
CA THR A 9 7.81 -34.70 -9.89
C THR A 9 8.55 -33.41 -10.27
N PRO A 10 8.19 -32.73 -11.36
CA PRO A 10 8.77 -31.43 -11.67
C PRO A 10 8.34 -30.45 -10.58
N SER A 11 9.33 -29.96 -9.82
CA SER A 11 9.12 -28.91 -8.83
C SER A 11 8.81 -27.62 -9.58
N THR A 12 7.55 -27.16 -9.52
CA THR A 12 7.15 -25.88 -10.12
C THR A 12 8.05 -24.79 -9.53
N PRO A 13 8.72 -23.96 -10.36
CA PRO A 13 9.56 -22.89 -9.85
C PRO A 13 8.71 -21.97 -8.97
N VAL A 14 9.17 -21.74 -7.73
CA VAL A 14 8.53 -20.81 -6.81
C VAL A 14 8.63 -19.41 -7.43
N SER A 15 7.48 -18.77 -7.66
CA SER A 15 7.48 -17.41 -8.18
C SER A 15 8.12 -16.46 -7.14
N THR A 16 9.11 -15.68 -7.57
CA THR A 16 9.78 -14.68 -6.73
C THR A 16 8.94 -13.40 -6.58
N ASN A 17 7.89 -13.22 -7.41
CA ASN A 17 7.04 -12.02 -7.43
C ASN A 17 5.56 -12.42 -7.60
N ALA A 18 4.66 -11.70 -6.93
CA ALA A 18 3.21 -11.85 -7.11
C ALA A 18 2.72 -11.31 -8.47
N PHE A 19 3.47 -10.39 -9.08
CA PHE A 19 3.20 -9.83 -10.41
C PHE A 19 4.09 -10.51 -11.47
N THR A 20 3.52 -10.88 -12.62
CA THR A 20 4.26 -11.52 -13.71
C THR A 20 5.18 -10.52 -14.41
N ALA A 21 6.29 -11.01 -14.96
CA ALA A 21 7.26 -10.16 -15.67
C ALA A 21 6.60 -9.47 -16.89
N GLU A 22 5.72 -10.17 -17.60
CA GLU A 22 4.99 -9.65 -18.75
C GLU A 22 4.09 -8.47 -18.36
N TYR A 23 3.43 -8.56 -17.21
CA TYR A 23 2.58 -7.47 -16.72
C TYR A 23 3.41 -6.24 -16.34
N LEU A 24 4.57 -6.43 -15.71
CA LEU A 24 5.47 -5.31 -15.36
C LEU A 24 6.01 -4.60 -16.61
N VAL A 25 6.37 -5.34 -17.67
CA VAL A 25 6.79 -4.74 -18.96
C VAL A 25 5.67 -3.89 -19.59
N LEU A 26 4.40 -4.29 -19.45
CA LEU A 26 3.28 -3.46 -19.92
C LEU A 26 3.19 -2.13 -19.18
N LEU A 27 3.57 -2.10 -17.89
CA LEU A 27 3.61 -0.88 -17.08
C LEU A 27 4.83 -0.01 -17.37
N GLU A 28 6.00 -0.59 -17.64
CA GLU A 28 7.22 0.14 -18.00
C GLU A 28 7.05 1.04 -19.23
N ASN A 29 6.14 0.67 -20.15
CA ASN A 29 5.79 1.52 -21.29
C ASN A 29 5.02 2.80 -20.91
N ARG A 30 4.68 3.00 -19.63
CA ARG A 30 3.88 4.12 -19.13
C ARG A 30 4.56 4.96 -18.05
N ASP A 31 5.58 4.45 -17.36
CA ASP A 31 6.24 5.16 -16.26
C ASP A 31 7.63 5.70 -16.64
N GLU A 32 7.86 6.98 -16.36
CA GLU A 32 9.19 7.56 -16.22
C GLU A 32 9.70 7.27 -14.80
N PRO A 33 10.93 6.77 -14.61
CA PRO A 33 11.37 6.23 -13.32
C PRO A 33 11.37 7.31 -12.23
N ILE A 34 10.57 7.11 -11.18
CA ILE A 34 10.69 7.90 -9.96
C ILE A 34 11.93 7.40 -9.22
N THR A 35 12.96 8.23 -9.19
CA THR A 35 14.21 7.99 -8.45
C THR A 35 13.92 7.73 -6.98
N GLY A 36 14.49 6.64 -6.47
CA GLY A 36 14.40 6.26 -5.08
C GLY A 36 15.05 7.28 -4.15
N ALA A 37 14.26 7.80 -3.24
CA ALA A 37 14.69 8.25 -1.92
C ALA A 37 13.43 8.33 -1.06
N GLU A 38 13.39 7.54 0.02
CA GLU A 38 12.75 7.86 1.32
C GLU A 38 12.51 6.57 2.12
N ALA A 39 13.62 5.96 2.56
CA ALA A 39 13.62 5.06 3.69
C ALA A 39 13.88 5.88 4.96
N ASP A 40 12.85 6.55 5.49
CA ASP A 40 12.74 6.85 6.93
C ASP A 40 11.44 7.64 7.22
N ALA A 41 10.37 6.91 7.52
CA ALA A 41 9.32 7.32 8.45
C ALA A 41 8.40 6.12 8.72
N ALA A 42 8.28 5.76 10.00
CA ALA A 42 7.63 4.57 10.55
C ALA A 42 8.35 3.25 10.22
N GLY A 43 9.07 2.72 11.23
CA GLY A 43 9.59 1.36 11.18
C GLY A 43 8.48 0.36 10.84
N PRO A 44 8.82 -0.84 10.34
CA PRO A 44 7.83 -1.80 9.87
C PRO A 44 6.80 -2.08 10.96
N TRP A 45 5.53 -1.95 10.62
CA TRP A 45 4.44 -2.33 11.51
C TRP A 45 4.24 -3.83 11.44
N HIS A 46 3.91 -4.45 12.56
CA HIS A 46 3.51 -5.86 12.58
C HIS A 46 2.22 -6.03 13.38
N LEU A 47 1.57 -7.17 13.14
CA LEU A 47 0.31 -7.53 13.78
C LEU A 47 0.53 -8.70 14.74
N GLU A 48 0.05 -8.56 15.96
CA GLU A 48 -0.01 -9.65 16.95
C GLU A 48 -1.47 -9.91 17.35
N PRO A 49 -1.87 -11.17 17.58
CA PRO A 49 -3.14 -11.46 18.23
C PRO A 49 -3.17 -10.87 19.64
N ASP A 50 -4.25 -10.17 19.99
CA ASP A 50 -4.51 -9.69 21.34
C ASP A 50 -5.77 -10.39 21.89
N PRO A 51 -5.66 -11.16 23.00
CA PRO A 51 -6.79 -11.85 23.61
C PRO A 51 -7.96 -10.92 24.01
N ALA A 52 -7.67 -9.65 24.31
CA ALA A 52 -8.69 -8.70 24.76
C ALA A 52 -9.44 -8.03 23.59
N THR A 53 -8.75 -7.79 22.47
CA THR A 53 -9.24 -6.89 21.41
C THR A 53 -9.21 -7.48 20.00
N GLY A 54 -8.60 -8.65 19.81
CA GLY A 54 -8.49 -9.37 18.54
C GLY A 54 -7.09 -9.26 17.93
N TRP A 55 -6.77 -8.11 17.31
CA TRP A 55 -5.51 -7.86 16.61
C TRP A 55 -4.92 -6.52 17.02
N ALA A 56 -3.69 -6.54 17.52
CA ALA A 56 -2.90 -5.37 17.86
C ALA A 56 -2.00 -4.96 16.69
N VAL A 57 -1.94 -3.65 16.41
CA VAL A 57 -0.98 -3.03 15.48
C VAL A 57 0.16 -2.42 16.28
N LEU A 58 1.37 -2.93 16.07
CA LEU A 58 2.56 -2.65 16.88
C LEU A 58 3.71 -2.20 16.00
N ARG A 59 4.61 -1.38 16.54
CA ARG A 59 5.88 -1.07 15.89
C ARG A 59 6.83 -2.25 16.03
N GLN A 60 7.76 -2.38 15.09
CA GLN A 60 8.84 -3.35 15.19
C GLN A 60 9.55 -3.28 16.55
N GLY A 61 9.58 -4.41 17.26
CA GLY A 61 10.21 -4.53 18.59
C GLY A 61 9.23 -4.42 19.77
N GLU A 62 8.02 -3.92 19.55
CA GLU A 62 6.92 -3.95 20.52
C GLU A 62 6.24 -5.34 20.51
N SER A 63 5.60 -5.71 21.63
CA SER A 63 4.82 -6.95 21.71
C SER A 63 3.75 -6.89 22.81
N VAL A 64 2.59 -7.46 22.54
CA VAL A 64 1.50 -7.59 23.53
C VAL A 64 1.96 -8.43 24.72
N GLU A 65 2.68 -9.53 24.46
CA GLU A 65 3.16 -10.43 25.53
C GLU A 65 4.14 -9.75 26.49
N LYS A 66 4.88 -8.74 25.99
CA LYS A 66 5.83 -7.94 26.78
C LYS A 66 5.18 -6.72 27.43
N GLY A 67 3.86 -6.57 27.30
CA GLY A 67 3.09 -5.45 27.87
C GLY A 67 3.24 -4.14 27.10
N SER A 68 3.67 -4.17 25.83
CA SER A 68 3.66 -2.97 24.99
C SER A 68 2.23 -2.52 24.70
N THR A 69 2.00 -1.20 24.71
CA THR A 69 0.71 -0.63 24.32
C THR A 69 0.60 -0.60 22.79
N PRO A 70 -0.39 -1.27 22.18
CA PRO A 70 -0.60 -1.22 20.74
C PRO A 70 -0.92 0.20 20.27
N SER A 71 -0.48 0.56 19.06
CA SER A 71 -0.86 1.82 18.43
C SER A 71 -2.33 1.82 18.01
N ALA A 72 -2.89 0.66 17.71
CA ALA A 72 -4.32 0.46 17.48
C ALA A 72 -4.70 -1.02 17.70
N THR A 73 -5.98 -1.29 17.94
CA THR A 73 -6.52 -2.63 18.06
C THR A 73 -7.82 -2.82 17.27
N PHE A 74 -8.00 -4.01 16.68
CA PHE A 74 -9.16 -4.34 15.86
C PHE A 74 -9.62 -5.78 16.05
N GLY A 75 -10.93 -6.00 16.09
CA GLY A 75 -11.49 -7.36 16.14
C GLY A 75 -11.24 -8.18 14.86
N LYS A 76 -10.99 -7.53 13.72
CA LYS A 76 -10.76 -8.19 12.42
C LYS A 76 -9.36 -7.89 11.89
N LYS A 77 -8.66 -8.93 11.42
CA LYS A 77 -7.29 -8.82 10.88
C LYS A 77 -7.21 -7.86 9.70
N ASP A 78 -8.19 -7.87 8.81
CA ASP A 78 -8.16 -7.04 7.60
C ASP A 78 -8.24 -5.54 7.94
N ALA A 79 -9.01 -5.17 8.97
CA ALA A 79 -9.03 -3.79 9.47
C ALA A 79 -7.69 -3.39 10.11
N ALA A 80 -7.05 -4.30 10.86
CA ALA A 80 -5.71 -4.08 11.41
C ALA A 80 -4.65 -3.90 10.30
N ARG A 81 -4.74 -4.67 9.21
CA ARG A 81 -3.87 -4.52 8.03
C ARG A 81 -4.05 -3.18 7.34
N LEU A 82 -5.29 -2.71 7.18
CA LEU A 82 -5.56 -1.38 6.62
C LEU A 82 -4.90 -0.29 7.47
N ILE A 83 -4.96 -0.39 8.80
CA ILE A 83 -4.27 0.55 9.68
C ILE A 83 -2.75 0.45 9.59
N ALA A 84 -2.19 -0.77 9.57
CA ALA A 84 -0.76 -0.97 9.36
C ALA A 84 -0.27 -0.37 8.03
N ALA A 85 -1.10 -0.42 6.97
CA ALA A 85 -0.80 0.19 5.68
C ALA A 85 -0.74 1.72 5.75
N VAL A 86 -1.71 2.38 6.41
CA VAL A 86 -1.85 3.85 6.37
C VAL A 86 -1.11 4.59 7.48
N LEU A 87 -0.78 3.93 8.61
CA LEU A 87 -0.10 4.56 9.74
C LEU A 87 1.20 5.29 9.34
N PRO A 88 2.10 4.72 8.52
CA PRO A 88 3.28 5.43 8.04
C PRO A 88 2.95 6.75 7.33
N SER A 89 1.82 6.80 6.62
CA SER A 89 1.38 7.97 5.86
C SER A 89 0.91 9.12 6.73
N THR A 90 0.44 8.83 7.95
CA THR A 90 -0.02 9.88 8.89
C THR A 90 1.11 10.65 9.56
N GLY A 91 2.34 10.14 9.53
CA GLY A 91 3.50 10.78 10.14
C GLY A 91 4.30 11.69 9.20
N LYS A 92 4.06 11.62 7.89
CA LYS A 92 4.76 12.43 6.89
C LYS A 92 4.04 13.76 6.65
N PRO A 93 4.77 14.86 6.38
CA PRO A 93 4.13 16.08 5.91
C PRO A 93 3.40 15.78 4.58
N PRO A 94 2.18 16.30 4.39
CA PRO A 94 1.43 16.05 3.16
C PRO A 94 2.16 16.65 1.96
N ARG A 95 2.30 15.86 0.89
CA ARG A 95 2.87 16.28 -0.40
C ARG A 95 2.02 17.37 -1.05
N TYR A 96 0.70 17.20 -0.99
CA TYR A 96 -0.28 18.10 -1.59
C TYR A 96 -0.95 18.99 -0.55
N ARG A 97 -1.10 20.27 -0.88
CA ARG A 97 -1.83 21.28 -0.10
C ARG A 97 -2.95 21.88 -0.94
N LEU A 98 -4.07 22.23 -0.32
CA LEU A 98 -5.16 22.92 -0.98
C LEU A 98 -5.03 24.44 -0.75
N GLY A 99 -5.04 25.22 -1.82
CA GLY A 99 -5.11 26.67 -1.75
C GLY A 99 -6.46 27.12 -1.20
N LYS A 100 -6.44 28.15 -0.36
CA LYS A 100 -7.65 28.65 0.33
C LYS A 100 -8.56 29.48 -0.57
N ASP A 101 -7.96 30.14 -1.56
CA ASP A 101 -8.67 31.03 -2.47
C ASP A 101 -8.81 30.37 -3.84
N PRO A 102 -10.03 30.31 -4.41
CA PRO A 102 -10.22 29.76 -5.74
C PRO A 102 -9.77 30.77 -6.81
N ASP A 103 -9.28 30.23 -7.92
CA ASP A 103 -9.01 30.97 -9.14
C ASP A 103 -10.10 30.72 -10.21
N ALA A 104 -9.82 31.04 -11.48
CA ALA A 104 -10.77 30.88 -12.57
C ALA A 104 -11.21 29.43 -12.85
N VAL A 105 -10.46 28.43 -12.39
CA VAL A 105 -10.71 27.00 -12.63
C VAL A 105 -10.99 26.20 -11.34
N GLY A 106 -10.83 26.83 -10.17
CA GLY A 106 -11.24 26.29 -8.87
C GLY A 106 -10.20 26.50 -7.79
N TYR A 107 -10.20 25.64 -6.77
CA TYR A 107 -9.23 25.67 -5.68
C TYR A 107 -7.95 24.97 -6.11
N PRO A 108 -6.79 25.64 -6.09
CA PRO A 108 -5.56 25.06 -6.58
C PRO A 108 -5.03 23.98 -5.63
N VAL A 109 -4.62 22.85 -6.19
CA VAL A 109 -3.85 21.80 -5.50
C VAL A 109 -2.37 22.08 -5.75
N ILE A 110 -1.61 22.20 -4.66
CA ILE A 110 -0.23 22.68 -4.66
C ILE A 110 0.69 21.55 -4.18
N ALA A 111 1.72 21.22 -4.96
CA ALA A 111 2.83 20.35 -4.56
C ALA A 111 4.15 21.04 -4.93
N ASP A 112 5.18 20.91 -4.09
CA ASP A 112 6.51 21.53 -4.31
C ASP A 112 6.44 23.03 -4.68
N ASN A 113 5.49 23.73 -4.06
CA ASN A 113 5.22 25.15 -4.29
C ASN A 113 4.75 25.51 -5.72
N GLN A 114 4.26 24.52 -6.46
CA GLN A 114 3.66 24.65 -7.80
C GLN A 114 2.20 24.16 -7.80
N ILE A 115 1.37 24.75 -8.65
CA ILE A 115 0.00 24.28 -8.87
C ILE A 115 0.06 23.06 -9.78
N VAL A 116 -0.40 21.91 -9.28
CA VAL A 116 -0.40 20.62 -9.98
C VAL A 116 -1.80 20.20 -10.44
N GLY A 117 -2.82 20.95 -10.07
CA GLY A 117 -4.20 20.73 -10.49
C GLY A 117 -5.16 21.61 -9.71
N HIS A 118 -6.45 21.36 -9.89
CA HIS A 118 -7.52 22.12 -9.25
C HIS A 118 -8.66 21.21 -8.81
N PHE A 119 -9.22 21.51 -7.64
CA PHE A 119 -10.51 20.99 -7.23
C PHE A 119 -11.59 22.03 -7.53
N LEU A 120 -12.72 21.59 -8.08
CA LEU A 120 -13.84 22.49 -8.33
C LEU A 120 -14.39 23.11 -7.03
N TYR A 121 -14.36 22.35 -5.93
CA TYR A 121 -14.81 22.79 -4.60
C TYR A 121 -13.68 22.66 -3.58
N PHE A 122 -13.75 23.47 -2.53
CA PHE A 122 -12.83 23.35 -1.40
C PHE A 122 -13.14 22.05 -0.64
N ASN A 123 -12.29 21.04 -0.83
CA ASN A 123 -12.49 19.70 -0.29
C ASN A 123 -11.21 19.19 0.38
N GLU A 124 -11.08 19.46 1.67
CA GLU A 124 -9.92 19.05 2.47
C GLU A 124 -9.89 17.55 2.71
N ASP A 125 -11.05 16.89 2.83
CA ASP A 125 -11.12 15.45 3.04
C ASP A 125 -10.61 14.67 1.83
N LEU A 126 -10.96 15.12 0.61
CA LEU A 126 -10.44 14.55 -0.63
C LEU A 126 -8.93 14.75 -0.74
N LEU A 127 -8.43 15.95 -0.37
CA LEU A 127 -6.99 16.22 -0.36
C LEU A 127 -6.25 15.34 0.65
N ALA A 128 -6.82 15.16 1.84
CA ALA A 128 -6.25 14.28 2.87
C ALA A 128 -6.19 12.83 2.37
N ALA A 129 -7.26 12.33 1.74
CA ALA A 129 -7.29 11.01 1.14
C ALA A 129 -6.24 10.86 0.01
N LEU A 130 -6.08 11.86 -0.85
CA LEU A 130 -5.06 11.86 -1.91
C LEU A 130 -3.65 11.73 -1.34
N ASN A 131 -3.33 12.48 -0.29
CA ASN A 131 -2.03 12.40 0.38
C ASN A 131 -1.76 11.01 1.00
N VAL A 132 -2.80 10.37 1.57
CA VAL A 132 -2.66 9.00 2.09
C VAL A 132 -2.36 8.03 0.95
N VAL A 133 -3.11 8.11 -0.16
CA VAL A 133 -2.90 7.24 -1.33
C VAL A 133 -1.51 7.44 -1.95
N ASP A 134 -1.07 8.69 -2.11
CA ASP A 134 0.26 9.03 -2.64
C ASP A 134 1.38 8.43 -1.78
N CYS A 135 1.24 8.52 -0.45
CA CYS A 135 2.21 7.91 0.44
C CYS A 135 2.17 6.37 0.39
N LEU A 136 1.00 5.76 0.19
CA LEU A 136 0.86 4.30 0.07
C LEU A 136 1.58 3.76 -1.17
N ILE A 137 1.43 4.43 -2.32
CA ILE A 137 2.08 4.01 -3.57
C ILE A 137 3.60 4.20 -3.53
N ALA A 138 4.10 5.19 -2.80
CA ALA A 138 5.53 5.45 -2.66
C ALA A 138 6.25 4.44 -1.74
N ALA A 139 5.52 3.65 -0.94
CA ALA A 139 6.08 2.75 0.06
C ALA A 139 5.66 1.28 -0.20
N PRO A 140 6.52 0.46 -0.85
CA PRO A 140 6.16 -0.91 -1.26
C PRO A 140 5.65 -1.80 -0.12
N HIS A 141 6.17 -1.64 1.09
CA HIS A 141 5.73 -2.39 2.26
C HIS A 141 4.27 -2.07 2.65
N ASN A 142 3.86 -0.80 2.53
CA ASN A 142 2.51 -0.37 2.85
C ASN A 142 1.52 -0.82 1.79
N LEU A 143 1.94 -0.76 0.53
CA LEU A 143 1.17 -1.31 -0.58
C LEU A 143 0.94 -2.82 -0.39
N ALA A 144 1.95 -3.57 0.07
CA ALA A 144 1.79 -4.99 0.38
C ALA A 144 0.73 -5.24 1.47
N TRP A 145 0.71 -4.44 2.55
CA TRP A 145 -0.34 -4.53 3.56
C TRP A 145 -1.75 -4.26 3.00
N LEU A 146 -1.87 -3.31 2.07
CA LEU A 146 -3.13 -3.02 1.39
C LEU A 146 -3.58 -4.19 0.50
N LEU A 147 -2.66 -4.79 -0.27
CA LEU A 147 -2.96 -5.96 -1.10
C LEU A 147 -3.40 -7.15 -0.24
N ASP A 148 -2.71 -7.39 0.87
CA ASP A 148 -3.08 -8.41 1.86
C ASP A 148 -4.46 -8.17 2.49
N ALA A 149 -4.81 -6.90 2.75
CA ALA A 149 -6.10 -6.51 3.29
C ALA A 149 -7.24 -6.64 2.28
N ALA A 150 -6.96 -6.40 0.99
CA ALA A 150 -7.95 -6.52 -0.08
C ALA A 150 -8.43 -7.97 -0.27
N GLY A 151 -7.53 -8.93 -0.07
CA GLY A 151 -7.82 -10.36 -0.19
C GLY A 151 -7.96 -10.84 -1.63
N GLY A 152 -7.97 -12.17 -1.81
CA GLY A 152 -7.79 -12.80 -3.14
C GLY A 152 -8.84 -12.42 -4.19
N LEU A 153 -10.12 -12.30 -3.82
CA LEU A 153 -11.19 -11.97 -4.77
C LEU A 153 -11.05 -10.54 -5.32
N ALA A 154 -10.74 -9.59 -4.43
CA ALA A 154 -10.52 -8.20 -4.84
C ALA A 154 -9.28 -8.08 -5.73
N LEU A 155 -8.20 -8.80 -5.40
CA LEU A 155 -6.97 -8.84 -6.20
C LEU A 155 -7.19 -9.48 -7.58
N ASP A 156 -7.95 -10.55 -7.68
CA ASP A 156 -8.28 -11.18 -8.98
C ASP A 156 -9.06 -10.22 -9.89
N HIS A 157 -10.08 -9.56 -9.36
CA HIS A 157 -10.85 -8.57 -10.12
C HIS A 157 -10.00 -7.34 -10.48
N ALA A 158 -9.20 -6.84 -9.54
CA ALA A 158 -8.29 -5.73 -9.80
C ALA A 158 -7.26 -6.09 -10.88
N GLY A 159 -6.72 -7.30 -10.86
CA GLY A 159 -5.77 -7.79 -11.86
C GLY A 159 -6.37 -7.83 -13.27
N LYS A 160 -7.62 -8.29 -13.43
CA LYS A 160 -8.33 -8.28 -14.72
C LYS A 160 -8.49 -6.86 -15.27
N ILE A 161 -8.99 -5.94 -14.43
CA ILE A 161 -9.16 -4.52 -14.80
C ILE A 161 -7.81 -3.88 -15.15
N ALA A 162 -6.76 -4.20 -14.39
CA ALA A 162 -5.45 -3.63 -14.61
C ALA A 162 -4.83 -4.13 -15.93
N LEU A 163 -5.02 -5.40 -16.27
CA LEU A 163 -4.59 -5.96 -17.55
C LEU A 163 -5.32 -5.32 -18.73
N GLU A 164 -6.64 -5.16 -18.64
CA GLU A 164 -7.44 -4.44 -19.64
C GLU A 164 -6.93 -3.01 -19.85
N ARG A 165 -6.65 -2.31 -18.75
CA ARG A 165 -6.12 -0.93 -18.80
C ARG A 165 -4.71 -0.87 -19.36
N ALA A 166 -3.87 -1.88 -19.15
CA ALA A 166 -2.48 -1.90 -19.58
C ALA A 166 -2.32 -2.20 -21.08
N GLN A 167 -3.35 -2.76 -21.71
CA GLN A 167 -3.40 -2.90 -23.16
C GLN A 167 -3.58 -1.52 -23.83
N PRO A 168 -2.99 -1.31 -25.03
CA PRO A 168 -3.05 -0.05 -25.75
C PRO A 168 -4.45 0.30 -26.26
#